data_AF-A0A812YWK3-F1
#
_entry.id   AF-A0A812YWK3-F1
#
_cell.length_a   1.000
_cell.length_b   1.000
_cell.length_c   1.000
_cell.angle_alpha   90.00
_cell.angle_beta   90.00
_cell.angle_gamma   90.00
#
_symmetry.space_group_name_H-M   'P 1'
#
loop_
_entity.id
_entity.type
_entity.pdbx_description
1 polymer ?
#
loop_
_entity_poly.entity_id
_entity_poly.type
_entity_poly.pdbx_seq_one_letter_code
_entity_poly.pdbx_strand_id
1 'polypeptide(L)'
;SGTDDVASFKQLAEEEKLWVHVDAAYAGAAWSLEEFRKDAQAVSDVATSVNMNGSKWFLCGFDSAFLWVRDRKLLLDVFSASDAFMADVEHTSIYNPEFKDWSVPLGRRFRSLRIWMVFEYFGTNGLRSYIRDAIEQ
;
A
#
# COMPACT_ATOMS: atom_id res chain seq x y z
N SER A 1 -5.47 3.57 -23.87
CA SER A 1 -4.50 3.19 -22.82
C SER A 1 -5.19 2.22 -21.88
N GLY A 2 -4.46 1.33 -21.22
CA GLY A 2 -4.99 0.39 -20.22
C GLY A 2 -4.91 0.91 -18.77
N THR A 3 -4.77 2.22 -18.59
CA THR A 3 -4.60 2.90 -17.30
C THR A 3 -5.62 4.03 -17.20
N ASP A 4 -6.19 4.19 -16.01
CA ASP A 4 -7.13 5.27 -15.72
C ASP A 4 -6.41 6.61 -15.55
N ASP A 5 -7.02 7.70 -16.01
CA ASP A 5 -6.57 9.06 -15.70
C ASP A 5 -7.04 9.44 -14.29
N VAL A 6 -6.28 9.02 -13.28
CA VAL A 6 -6.64 9.21 -11.87
C VAL A 6 -6.79 10.70 -11.53
N ALA A 7 -6.02 11.59 -12.17
CA ALA A 7 -6.07 13.02 -11.92
C ALA A 7 -7.44 13.63 -12.29
N SER A 8 -8.10 13.09 -13.32
CA SER A 8 -9.42 13.56 -13.76
C SER A 8 -10.52 13.41 -12.70
N PHE A 9 -10.37 12.48 -11.75
CA PHE A 9 -11.36 12.26 -10.70
C PHE A 9 -11.25 13.22 -9.52
N LYS A 10 -10.18 14.04 -9.45
CA LYS A 10 -9.88 14.87 -8.28
C LYS A 10 -11.04 15.77 -7.88
N GLN A 11 -11.53 16.59 -8.81
CA GLN A 11 -12.57 17.57 -8.54
C GLN A 11 -13.85 16.88 -8.05
N LEU A 12 -14.31 15.85 -8.76
CA LEU A 12 -15.50 15.10 -8.40
C LEU A 12 -15.36 14.43 -7.02
N ALA A 13 -14.20 13.82 -6.74
CA ALA A 13 -13.95 13.16 -5.47
C ALA A 13 -13.95 14.14 -4.29
N GLU A 14 -13.44 15.36 -4.49
CA GLU A 14 -13.44 16.41 -3.47
C GLU A 14 -14.85 17.00 -3.25
N GLU A 15 -15.57 17.31 -4.33
CA GLU A 15 -16.93 17.87 -4.29
C GLU A 15 -17.93 16.91 -3.62
N GLU A 16 -17.87 15.63 -4.00
CA GLU A 16 -18.78 14.59 -3.52
C GLU A 16 -18.24 13.82 -2.30
N LYS A 17 -17.05 14.20 -1.79
CA LYS A 17 -16.37 13.55 -0.66
C LYS A 17 -16.20 12.04 -0.83
N LEU A 18 -15.82 11.61 -2.02
CA LEU A 18 -15.67 10.20 -2.37
C LEU A 18 -14.36 9.61 -1.88
N TRP A 19 -14.42 8.33 -1.52
CA TRP A 19 -13.22 7.53 -1.32
C TRP A 19 -12.65 7.12 -2.68
N VAL A 20 -11.40 7.49 -2.96
CA VAL A 20 -10.67 7.06 -4.16
C VAL A 20 -9.63 6.02 -3.78
N HIS A 21 -9.86 4.77 -4.16
CA HIS A 21 -8.87 3.70 -4.06
C HIS A 21 -8.22 3.47 -5.43
N VAL A 22 -6.89 3.48 -5.48
CA VAL A 22 -6.15 3.15 -6.71
C VAL A 22 -5.59 1.73 -6.60
N ASP A 23 -6.07 0.84 -7.47
CA ASP A 23 -5.49 -0.50 -7.59
C ASP A 23 -4.26 -0.48 -8.49
N ALA A 24 -3.09 -0.42 -7.86
CA ALA A 24 -1.80 -0.49 -8.53
C ALA A 24 -1.11 -1.84 -8.30
N ALA A 25 -1.89 -2.93 -8.10
CA ALA A 25 -1.35 -4.24 -7.73
C ALA A 25 -0.19 -4.69 -8.61
N TYR A 26 -0.28 -4.53 -9.94
CA TYR A 26 0.78 -4.89 -10.87
C TYR A 26 1.70 -3.70 -11.18
N ALA A 27 1.16 -2.66 -11.82
CA ALA A 27 1.94 -1.56 -12.39
C ALA A 27 2.53 -0.61 -11.33
N GLY A 28 2.04 -0.62 -10.09
CA GLY A 28 2.54 0.27 -9.03
C GLY A 28 4.02 0.08 -8.70
N ALA A 29 4.58 -1.09 -8.98
CA ALA A 29 6.03 -1.29 -8.84
C ALA A 29 6.85 -0.37 -9.76
N ALA A 30 6.33 -0.04 -10.94
CA ALA A 30 6.98 0.82 -11.91
C ALA A 30 7.19 2.24 -11.38
N TRP A 31 6.35 2.71 -10.45
CA TRP A 31 6.51 4.01 -9.77
C TRP A 31 7.79 4.11 -8.93
N SER A 32 8.49 3.00 -8.71
CA SER A 32 9.83 3.03 -8.12
C SER A 32 10.85 3.69 -9.05
N LEU A 33 10.64 3.64 -10.37
CA LEU A 33 11.47 4.23 -11.43
C LEU A 33 11.16 5.72 -11.61
N GLU A 34 12.15 6.50 -12.06
CA GLU A 34 12.04 7.97 -12.16
C GLU A 34 11.05 8.38 -13.25
N GLU A 35 11.06 7.65 -14.37
CA GLU A 35 10.22 7.86 -15.56
C GLU A 35 8.72 7.74 -15.27
N PHE A 36 8.32 7.00 -14.22
CA PHE A 36 6.92 6.83 -13.81
C PHE A 36 6.56 7.61 -12.53
N ARG A 37 7.45 8.47 -12.03
CA ARG A 37 7.17 9.26 -10.82
C ARG A 37 6.03 10.25 -10.96
N LYS A 38 5.80 10.75 -12.18
CA LYS A 38 4.67 11.65 -12.46
C LYS A 38 3.33 10.95 -12.24
N ASP A 39 3.22 9.69 -12.65
CA ASP A 39 2.01 8.89 -12.44
C ASP A 39 1.78 8.63 -10.94
N ALA A 40 2.86 8.29 -10.23
CA ALA A 40 2.82 8.12 -8.77
C ALA A 40 2.37 9.40 -8.05
N GLN A 41 2.84 10.57 -8.50
CA GLN A 41 2.44 11.86 -7.95
C GLN A 41 0.96 12.16 -8.22
N ALA A 42 0.50 11.95 -9.46
CA ALA A 42 -0.90 12.14 -9.82
C ALA A 42 -1.84 11.26 -8.97
N VAL A 43 -1.44 10.01 -8.72
CA VAL A 43 -2.14 9.12 -7.79
C VAL A 43 -2.10 9.67 -6.36
N SER A 44 -0.93 10.09 -5.88
CA SER A 44 -0.76 10.66 -4.54
C SER A 44 -1.55 11.94 -4.31
N ASP A 45 -1.92 12.68 -5.35
CA ASP A 45 -2.69 13.92 -5.21
C ASP A 45 -4.20 13.67 -5.06
N VAL A 46 -4.68 12.47 -5.38
CA VAL A 46 -6.11 12.14 -5.45
C VAL A 46 -6.48 10.96 -4.54
N ALA A 47 -5.65 9.93 -4.47
CA ALA A 47 -6.00 8.67 -3.82
C ALA A 47 -6.13 8.83 -2.30
N THR A 48 -7.21 8.27 -1.74
CA THR A 48 -7.37 8.06 -0.29
C THR A 48 -6.65 6.79 0.16
N SER A 49 -6.50 5.80 -0.72
CA SER A 49 -5.73 4.59 -0.49
C SER A 49 -5.19 4.01 -1.79
N VAL A 50 -4.11 3.23 -1.69
CA VAL A 50 -3.47 2.57 -2.82
C VAL A 50 -2.89 1.23 -2.40
N ASN A 51 -3.00 0.21 -3.25
CA ASN A 51 -2.33 -1.08 -3.04
C ASN A 51 -1.32 -1.41 -4.14
N MET A 52 -0.33 -2.21 -3.78
CA MET A 52 0.64 -2.81 -4.70
C MET A 52 0.94 -4.24 -4.28
N ASN A 53 1.15 -5.16 -5.22
CA ASN A 53 1.47 -6.55 -4.88
C ASN A 53 2.94 -6.83 -5.09
N GLY A 54 3.66 -7.03 -3.99
CA GLY A 54 5.05 -7.46 -4.03
C GLY A 54 5.25 -8.80 -4.76
N SER A 55 4.22 -9.66 -4.75
CA SER A 55 4.22 -10.96 -5.44
C SER A 55 3.96 -10.91 -6.93
N LYS A 56 3.76 -9.71 -7.47
CA LYS A 56 3.70 -9.50 -8.91
C LYS A 56 5.09 -9.09 -9.42
N TRP A 57 5.55 -7.89 -9.10
CA TRP A 57 6.72 -7.32 -9.77
C TRP A 57 7.90 -6.92 -8.86
N PHE A 58 7.80 -7.16 -7.55
CA PHE A 58 8.88 -6.93 -6.58
C PHE A 58 9.55 -8.22 -6.10
N LEU A 59 9.42 -9.34 -6.84
CA LEU A 59 10.09 -10.61 -6.52
C LEU A 59 9.76 -11.19 -5.13
N CYS A 60 8.73 -10.69 -4.45
CA CYS A 60 8.32 -11.16 -3.12
C CYS A 60 7.28 -12.27 -3.29
N GLY A 61 7.62 -13.55 -3.10
CA GLY A 61 6.67 -14.67 -3.33
C GLY A 61 5.27 -14.51 -2.68
N PHE A 62 4.29 -15.33 -3.07
CA PHE A 62 2.93 -15.23 -2.51
C PHE A 62 2.87 -15.60 -1.00
N ASP A 63 2.02 -14.98 -0.18
CA ASP A 63 1.18 -13.79 -0.45
C ASP A 63 1.98 -12.53 -0.08
N SER A 64 2.01 -11.50 -0.94
CA SER A 64 2.67 -10.22 -0.64
C SER A 64 1.92 -9.06 -1.29
N ALA A 65 1.18 -8.31 -0.47
CA ALA A 65 0.48 -7.09 -0.87
C ALA A 65 0.73 -5.99 0.16
N PHE A 66 0.84 -4.77 -0.34
CA PHE A 66 1.06 -3.55 0.41
C PHE A 66 -0.18 -2.69 0.25
N LEU A 67 -0.62 -2.05 1.33
CA LEU A 67 -1.71 -1.10 1.34
C LEU A 67 -1.22 0.17 2.06
N TRP A 68 -1.38 1.31 1.40
CA TRP A 68 -1.22 2.61 2.02
C TRP A 68 -2.60 3.28 2.09
N VAL A 69 -2.89 3.89 3.23
CA VAL A 69 -4.09 4.70 3.46
C VAL A 69 -3.66 6.08 3.92
N ARG A 70 -4.35 7.12 3.44
CA ARG A 70 -4.04 8.50 3.80
C ARG A 70 -4.38 8.81 5.25
N ASP A 71 -5.53 8.32 5.71
CA ASP A 71 -5.95 8.40 7.11
C ASP A 71 -6.08 7.00 7.69
N ARG A 72 -5.15 6.63 8.58
CA ARG A 72 -5.17 5.34 9.27
C ARG A 72 -6.34 5.20 10.24
N LYS A 73 -6.92 6.31 10.73
CA LYS A 73 -8.05 6.25 11.69
C LYS A 73 -9.23 5.52 11.08
N LEU A 74 -9.45 5.68 9.77
CA LEU A 74 -10.53 5.00 9.06
C LEU A 74 -10.39 3.48 9.08
N LEU A 75 -9.16 2.95 9.12
CA LEU A 75 -8.96 1.51 9.32
C LEU A 75 -9.22 1.11 10.77
N LEU A 76 -8.72 1.89 11.74
CA LEU A 76 -8.89 1.62 13.16
C LEU A 76 -10.37 1.68 13.56
N ASP A 77 -11.13 2.66 13.10
CA ASP A 77 -12.55 2.82 13.41
C ASP A 77 -13.40 1.66 12.86
N VAL A 78 -12.97 1.05 11.75
CA VAL A 78 -13.68 -0.06 11.10
C VAL A 78 -13.30 -1.41 11.70
N PHE A 79 -12.01 -1.62 12.00
CA PHE A 79 -11.48 -2.93 12.41
C PHE A 79 -11.21 -3.06 13.91
N SER A 80 -11.25 -1.98 14.67
CA SER A 80 -11.17 -2.05 16.13
C SER A 80 -12.44 -2.69 16.68
N ALA A 81 -12.31 -3.94 17.13
CA ALA A 81 -13.33 -4.57 17.96
C ALA A 81 -13.13 -4.13 19.41
N SER A 82 -14.04 -3.32 19.95
CA SER A 82 -14.06 -3.00 21.39
C SER A 82 -14.67 -4.15 22.18
N ASP A 83 -13.99 -5.29 22.25
CA ASP A 83 -14.37 -6.30 23.23
C ASP A 83 -13.87 -5.86 24.61
N ALA A 84 -14.79 -5.76 25.57
CA ALA A 84 -14.54 -5.34 26.96
C ALA A 84 -13.43 -6.16 27.67
N PHE A 85 -13.02 -7.29 27.09
CA PHE A 85 -11.94 -8.14 27.60
C PHE A 85 -10.53 -7.62 27.27
N MET A 86 -10.40 -6.68 26.34
CA MET A 86 -9.13 -6.12 25.85
C MET A 86 -9.00 -4.60 26.09
N ALA A 87 -9.98 -3.99 26.77
CA ALA A 87 -10.10 -2.54 26.93
C ALA A 87 -9.04 -1.90 27.86
N ASP A 88 -8.33 -2.70 28.65
CA ASP A 88 -7.43 -2.21 29.72
C ASP A 88 -5.97 -1.98 29.28
N VAL A 89 -5.64 -2.12 28.00
CA VAL A 89 -4.29 -1.75 27.53
C VAL A 89 -4.33 -0.30 27.07
N GLU A 90 -4.05 0.63 27.98
CA GLU A 90 -3.83 2.04 27.64
C GLU A 90 -2.84 2.14 26.47
N HIS A 91 -3.35 2.54 25.30
CA HIS A 91 -2.59 2.75 24.06
C HIS A 91 -1.70 3.99 24.19
N THR A 92 -0.64 3.89 24.99
CA THR A 92 0.27 5.00 25.33
C THR A 92 1.44 5.13 24.35
N SER A 93 1.56 4.23 23.37
CA SER A 93 2.65 4.27 22.39
C SER A 93 2.15 4.58 20.97
N ILE A 94 2.45 5.80 20.52
CA ILE A 94 2.41 6.21 19.10
C ILE A 94 3.29 5.34 18.18
N TYR A 95 4.17 4.51 18.74
CA TYR A 95 5.15 3.68 18.02
C TYR A 95 4.77 2.21 17.91
N ASN A 96 3.64 1.78 18.47
CA ASN A 96 3.22 0.38 18.40
C ASN A 96 1.80 0.25 17.83
N PRO A 97 1.62 0.38 16.50
CA PRO A 97 0.34 0.06 15.90
C PRO A 97 0.10 -1.44 16.11
N GLU A 98 -0.89 -1.78 16.93
CA GLU A 98 -1.41 -3.13 16.93
C GLU A 98 -2.03 -3.36 15.54
N PHE A 99 -1.29 -3.95 14.61
CA PHE A 99 -1.81 -4.23 13.26
C PHE A 99 -2.97 -5.25 13.26
N LYS A 100 -3.49 -5.65 14.42
CA LYS A 100 -4.73 -6.40 14.54
C LYS A 100 -5.91 -5.55 14.02
N ASP A 101 -5.88 -4.24 14.29
CA ASP A 101 -6.94 -3.30 13.89
C ASP A 101 -6.68 -2.71 12.49
N TRP A 102 -5.80 -3.34 11.70
CA TRP A 102 -5.47 -2.92 10.33
C TRP A 102 -6.00 -3.90 9.28
N SER A 103 -6.64 -4.98 9.71
CA SER A 103 -7.15 -6.01 8.82
C SER A 103 -8.26 -6.82 9.48
N VAL A 104 -9.04 -7.54 8.67
CA VAL A 104 -10.11 -8.43 9.16
C VAL A 104 -9.63 -9.51 10.15
N PRO A 105 -8.52 -10.24 9.92
CA PRO A 105 -8.09 -11.29 10.85
C PRO A 105 -7.33 -10.72 12.06
N LEU A 106 -7.61 -11.28 13.25
CA LEU A 106 -6.87 -10.97 14.49
C LEU A 106 -5.40 -11.42 14.41
N GLY A 107 -5.16 -12.62 13.88
CA GLY A 107 -3.82 -13.21 13.73
C GLY A 107 -3.20 -12.89 12.37
N ARG A 108 -1.86 -12.74 12.33
CA ARG A 108 -1.10 -12.51 11.09
C ARG A 108 0.23 -13.25 11.07
N ARG A 109 0.64 -13.68 9.87
CA ARG A 109 2.00 -14.23 9.62
C ARG A 109 3.03 -13.09 9.62
N PHE A 110 4.30 -13.41 9.86
CA PHE A 110 5.41 -12.45 9.76
C PHE A 110 5.80 -12.18 8.28
N ARG A 111 4.86 -11.63 7.49
CA ARG A 111 5.05 -11.41 6.05
C ARG A 111 6.18 -10.42 5.74
N SER A 112 6.38 -9.43 6.61
CA SER A 112 7.36 -8.36 6.41
C SER A 112 8.81 -8.85 6.40
N LEU A 113 9.14 -9.95 7.09
CA LEU A 113 10.51 -10.47 7.10
C LEU A 113 11.00 -10.85 5.71
N ARG A 114 10.19 -11.60 4.96
CA ARG A 114 10.53 -12.01 3.58
C ARG A 114 10.64 -10.79 2.67
N ILE A 115 9.70 -9.85 2.78
CA ILE A 115 9.73 -8.61 1.99
C ILE A 115 11.03 -7.85 2.28
N TRP A 116 11.37 -7.67 3.55
CA TRP A 116 12.59 -7.00 3.96
C TRP A 116 13.83 -7.70 3.40
N MET A 117 13.94 -9.03 3.51
CA MET A 117 15.05 -9.80 2.94
C MET A 117 15.20 -9.59 1.42
N VAL A 118 14.10 -9.53 0.66
CA VAL A 118 14.14 -9.26 -0.78
C VAL A 118 14.67 -7.84 -1.05
N PHE A 119 14.18 -6.84 -0.32
CA PHE A 119 14.61 -5.46 -0.49
C PHE A 119 16.08 -5.25 -0.09
N GLU A 120 16.55 -5.89 0.98
CA GLU A 120 17.96 -5.87 1.38
C GLU A 120 18.86 -6.59 0.39
N TYR A 121 18.45 -7.77 -0.09
CA TYR A 121 19.26 -8.60 -0.98
C TYR A 121 19.45 -7.96 -2.36
N PHE A 122 18.37 -7.48 -2.98
CA PHE A 122 18.44 -6.86 -4.31
C PHE A 122 18.82 -5.37 -4.24
N GLY A 123 18.51 -4.71 -3.13
CA GLY A 123 18.60 -3.26 -3.00
C GLY A 123 17.63 -2.52 -3.95
N THR A 124 17.52 -1.21 -3.75
CA THR A 124 16.65 -0.35 -4.57
C THR A 124 17.06 -0.38 -6.05
N ASN A 125 18.37 -0.37 -6.34
CA ASN A 125 18.86 -0.34 -7.72
C ASN A 125 18.62 -1.67 -8.45
N GLY A 126 18.80 -2.81 -7.77
CA GLY A 126 18.55 -4.13 -8.37
C GLY A 126 17.08 -4.32 -8.71
N LEU A 127 16.18 -3.95 -7.79
CA LEU A 127 14.73 -4.01 -8.04
C LEU A 127 14.31 -3.08 -9.19
N ARG A 128 14.84 -1.86 -9.24
CA ARG A 128 14.56 -0.92 -10.33
C ARG A 128 15.07 -1.43 -11.68
N SER A 129 16.28 -2.00 -11.72
CA SER A 129 16.82 -2.60 -12.95
C SER A 129 15.90 -3.71 -13.44
N TYR A 130 15.52 -4.64 -12.55
CA TYR A 130 14.64 -5.75 -12.89
C TYR A 130 13.30 -5.29 -13.48
N ILE A 131 12.69 -4.25 -12.90
CA ILE A 131 11.43 -3.69 -13.41
C ILE A 131 11.63 -3.04 -14.78
N ARG A 132 12.72 -2.27 -14.97
CA ARG A 132 13.03 -1.63 -16.25
C ARG A 132 13.25 -2.66 -17.36
N ASP A 133 14.06 -3.68 -17.09
CA ASP A 133 14.34 -4.76 -18.04
C ASP A 133 13.06 -5.51 -18.45
N ALA A 134 12.08 -5.62 -17.54
CA ALA A 134 10.79 -6.25 -17.81
C ALA A 134 9.81 -5.36 -18.59
N ILE A 135 10.02 -4.05 -18.65
CA ILE A 135 9.22 -3.11 -19.46
C ILE A 135 9.74 -3.03 -20.89
N GLU A 136 11.06 -3.17 -21.07
CA GLU A 136 11.72 -3.08 -22.37
C GLU A 136 11.62 -4.36 -23.22
N GLN A 137 11.19 -5.48 -22.62
CA GLN A 137 10.90 -6.76 -23.29
C GLN A 137 9.52 -6.79 -23.93
#